data_AF-A0A3P7KPZ4-F1
#
_entry.id   AF-A0A3P7KPZ4-F1
#
_cell.length_a   1.000
_cell.length_b   1.000
_cell.length_c   1.000
_cell.angle_alpha   90.00
_cell.angle_beta   90.00
_cell.angle_gamma   90.00
#
_symmetry.space_group_name_H-M   'P 1'
#
loop_
_entity.id
_entity.type
_entity.pdbx_description
1 polymer ?
#
loop_
_entity_poly.entity_id
_entity_poly.type
_entity_poly.pdbx_seq_one_letter_code
_entity_poly.pdbx_strand_id
1 'polypeptide(L)' 'MTSGFGAEIAASIQRRCFLHLEAPIERVCGFDTPFPHVFEPFYLPTKWRLLDAVKKSLNY' A
#
# COMPACT_ATOMS: atom_id res chain seq x y z
N MET A 1 -5.69 2.06 -6.07
CA MET A 1 -4.97 1.48 -7.21
C MET A 1 -5.15 -0.03 -7.18
N THR A 2 -6.04 -0.51 -8.01
CA THR A 2 -6.42 -1.90 -8.20
C THR A 2 -5.63 -2.44 -9.38
N SER A 3 -5.10 -3.66 -9.25
CA SER A 3 -4.25 -4.32 -10.24
C SER A 3 -2.97 -3.56 -10.64
N GLY A 4 -2.49 -2.63 -9.82
CA GLY A 4 -1.18 -2.00 -10.00
C GLY A 4 -0.02 -2.97 -9.68
N PHE A 5 1.21 -2.61 -10.05
CA PHE A 5 2.39 -3.46 -9.85
C PHE A 5 2.62 -3.90 -8.39
N GLY A 6 2.20 -3.07 -7.42
CA GLY A 6 2.24 -3.44 -6.01
C GLY A 6 1.44 -4.70 -5.66
N ALA A 7 0.41 -5.03 -6.43
CA ALA A 7 -0.35 -6.28 -6.25
C ALA A 7 0.49 -7.51 -6.59
N GLU A 8 1.28 -7.46 -7.66
CA GLU A 8 2.19 -8.56 -8.04
C GLU A 8 3.33 -8.72 -7.03
N ILE A 9 3.90 -7.60 -6.56
CA ILE A 9 4.91 -7.63 -5.49
C ILE A 9 4.33 -8.30 -4.24
N ALA A 10 3.15 -7.88 -3.77
CA ALA A 10 2.52 -8.45 -2.59
C ALA A 10 2.22 -9.94 -2.79
N ALA A 11 1.70 -10.35 -3.94
CA ALA A 11 1.46 -11.76 -4.24
C ALA A 11 2.75 -12.59 -4.28
N SER A 12 3.84 -12.04 -4.81
CA SER A 12 5.15 -12.70 -4.86
C SER A 12 5.78 -12.87 -3.48
N ILE A 13 5.70 -11.84 -2.63
CA ILE A 13 6.15 -11.91 -1.23
C ILE A 13 5.30 -12.91 -0.46
N GLN A 14 3.97 -12.86 -0.59
CA GLN A 14 3.08 -13.81 0.08
C GLN A 14 3.44 -15.26 -0.29
N ARG A 15 3.73 -15.54 -1.56
CA ARG A 15 4.13 -16.88 -2.02
C ARG A 15 5.48 -17.34 -1.47
N ARG A 16 6.47 -16.45 -1.40
CA ARG A 16 7.86 -16.80 -1.02
C ARG A 16 8.12 -16.76 0.48
N CYS A 17 7.41 -15.88 1.19
CA CYS A 17 7.69 -15.54 2.58
C CYS A 17 6.54 -15.89 3.53
N PHE A 18 5.57 -16.71 3.10
CA PHE A 18 4.35 -17.01 3.87
C PHE A 18 4.60 -17.31 5.36
N LEU A 19 5.60 -18.13 5.68
CA LEU A 19 5.92 -18.55 7.05
C LEU A 19 6.70 -17.50 7.87
N HIS A 20 7.20 -16.45 7.24
CA HIS A 20 8.02 -15.41 7.86
C HIS A 20 7.28 -14.07 7.99
N LEU A 21 6.02 -14.00 7.56
CA LEU A 21 5.22 -12.78 7.66
C LEU A 21 4.60 -12.67 9.05
N GLU A 22 5.07 -11.69 9.82
CA GLU A 22 4.53 -11.35 11.15
C GLU A 22 3.26 -10.49 11.06
N ALA A 23 3.09 -9.78 9.94
CA ALA A 23 1.96 -8.88 9.69
C ALA A 23 1.51 -8.98 8.21
N PRO A 24 0.25 -8.60 7.90
CA PRO A 24 -0.24 -8.56 6.53
C PRO A 24 0.52 -7.52 5.69
N ILE A 25 0.69 -7.82 4.40
CA ILE A 25 1.39 -6.94 3.46
C ILE A 25 0.47 -5.75 3.12
N GLU A 26 0.77 -4.59 3.70
CA GLU A 26 0.07 -3.34 3.43
C GLU A 26 0.58 -2.65 2.16
N ARG A 27 -0.33 -2.01 1.40
CA ARG A 27 0.00 -1.29 0.16
C ARG A 27 -0.55 0.13 0.19
N VAL A 28 0.34 1.12 0.22
CA VAL A 28 -0.04 2.54 0.16
C VAL A 28 0.16 3.05 -1.26
N CYS A 29 -0.95 3.21 -2.00
CA CYS A 29 -0.95 3.69 -3.39
C CYS A 29 -1.96 4.83 -3.59
N GLY A 30 -1.95 5.44 -4.79
CA GLY A 30 -3.03 6.33 -5.23
C GLY A 30 -4.39 5.65 -5.23
N PHE A 31 -5.47 6.44 -5.17
CA PHE A 31 -6.83 5.91 -5.16
C PHE A 31 -7.24 5.34 -6.52
N ASP A 32 -8.28 4.52 -6.55
CA ASP A 32 -8.90 4.00 -7.78
C ASP A 32 -9.82 5.02 -8.44
N THR A 33 -9.23 6.17 -8.72
CA THR A 33 -9.87 7.27 -9.45
C THR A 33 -8.90 7.79 -10.50
N PRO A 34 -9.41 8.40 -11.58
CA PRO A 34 -8.57 9.19 -12.47
C PRO A 34 -7.76 10.22 -11.68
N PHE A 35 -6.59 10.60 -12.20
CA PHE A 35 -5.72 11.55 -11.53
C PHE A 35 -6.37 12.94 -11.48
N PRO A 36 -6.65 13.51 -10.29
CA PRO A 36 -7.33 14.78 -10.18
C PRO A 36 -6.33 15.95 -10.21
N HIS A 37 -6.65 17.01 -10.94
CA HIS A 37 -5.77 18.18 -11.06
C HIS A 37 -5.78 19.05 -9.79
N VAL A 38 -6.94 19.42 -9.26
CA VAL A 38 -7.04 20.28 -8.05
C VAL A 38 -6.82 19.46 -6.77
N PHE A 39 -7.18 18.17 -6.79
CA PHE A 39 -7.07 17.28 -5.62
C PHE A 39 -5.81 16.42 -5.62
N GLU A 40 -4.81 16.76 -6.43
CA GLU A 40 -3.52 16.06 -6.48
C GLU A 40 -2.90 15.85 -5.07
N PRO A 41 -2.87 16.85 -4.17
CA PRO A 41 -2.26 16.67 -2.84
C PRO A 41 -2.95 15.61 -1.98
N PHE A 42 -4.25 15.36 -2.22
CA PHE A 42 -5.03 14.36 -1.50
C PHE A 42 -4.94 12.98 -2.16
N TYR A 43 -4.80 12.94 -3.49
CA TYR A 43 -4.70 11.69 -4.24
C TYR A 43 -3.36 10.97 -4.01
N LEU A 44 -2.27 11.74 -3.96
CA LEU A 44 -0.94 11.18 -3.83
C LEU A 44 -0.75 10.41 -2.50
N PRO A 45 0.03 9.32 -2.51
CA PRO A 45 0.40 8.62 -1.29
C PRO A 45 1.41 9.46 -0.50
N THR A 46 0.91 10.36 0.34
CA THR A 46 1.75 11.25 1.16
C THR A 46 2.46 10.51 2.29
N LYS A 47 3.52 11.13 2.84
CA LYS A 47 4.27 10.61 3.99
C LYS A 47 3.40 10.26 5.20
N TRP A 48 2.30 10.97 5.40
CA TRP A 48 1.37 10.72 6.51
C TRP A 48 0.60 9.41 6.33
N ARG A 49 0.16 9.12 5.10
CA ARG A 49 -0.50 7.84 4.77
C ARG A 49 0.46 6.66 4.92
N LEU A 50 1.72 6.86 4.54
CA LEU A 50 2.76 5.84 4.72
C LEU A 50 3.01 5.57 6.21
N LEU A 51 3.15 6.62 7.01
CA LEU A 51 3.41 6.49 8.45
C LEU A 51 2.25 5.81 9.18
N ASP A 52 1.01 6.11 8.82
CA ASP A 52 -0.18 5.43 9.36
C ASP A 52 -0.18 3.92 9.03
N ALA A 53 0.13 3.55 7.78
CA ALA A 53 0.22 2.15 7.38
C ALA A 53 1.35 1.40 8.11
N VAL A 54 2.52 2.03 8.28
CA VAL A 54 3.63 1.45 9.04
C VAL A 54 3.23 1.23 10.49
N LYS A 55 2.57 2.20 11.13
CA LYS A 55 2.06 2.05 12.50
C LYS A 55 1.06 0.91 12.62
N LYS A 56 0.16 0.74 11.65
CA LYS A 56 -0.80 -0.37 11.62
C LYS A 56 -0.08 -1.72 11.51
N SER A 57 0.92 -1.82 10.63
CA SER A 57 1.70 -3.05 10.46
C SER A 57 2.53 -3.42 11.68
N LEU A 58 3.02 -2.44 12.45
CA LEU A 58 3.77 -2.69 13.68
C LEU A 58 2.89 -3.11 14.87
N ASN A 59 1.59 -2.77 14.83
CA ASN A 59 0.62 -3.04 15.89
C ASN A 59 -0.33 -4.21 15.56
N TYR A 60 0.00 -5.00 14.54
CA TYR A 60 -0.75 -6.19 14.14
C TYR A 60 -0.41 -7.38 15.05
#